data_AF-A0A353RTB1-F1
#
_entry.id   AF-A0A353RTB1-F1
#
_cell.length_a   1.000
_cell.length_b   1.000
_cell.length_c   1.000
_cell.angle_alpha   90.00
_cell.angle_beta   90.00
_cell.angle_gamma   90.00
#
_symmetry.space_group_name_H-M   'P 1'
#
loop_
_entity.id
_entity.type
_entity.pdbx_description
1 polymer ?
#
loop_
_entity_poly.entity_id
_entity_poly.type
_entity_poly.pdbx_seq_one_letter_code
_entity_poly.pdbx_strand_id
1 'polypeptide(L)'
;MRVRVLDERADVYQQSNKESNVVGELRLGDEFTLGKVVKYKGAEWVASTMSDGTRGYVLGDIKVYCIREVILCQKNANVYQNPDSNSKVKMTLKKGEKLTLLNLINQNGSDWVEVRTEEGEVGFISAETRVKNIASDELFKEKDYKAFMTGVLIIGGLIGIPLIYGVGGGISYFESLPWSFVSCIVFLIAFRRNGTISWGRAVPAIICAMFLAKTYNESSGRPSFAAGGFFGILLVFACGYAGIGVDRLLKKTKDQ
;
A
#
# COMPACT_ATOMS: atom_id res chain seq x y z
N MET A 1 3.84 -8.44 5.85
CA MET A 1 3.27 -7.74 7.01
C MET A 1 4.30 -7.75 8.13
N ARG A 2 4.66 -6.60 8.73
CA ARG A 2 5.62 -6.57 9.85
C ARG A 2 4.92 -6.98 11.14
N VAL A 3 5.56 -7.83 11.92
CA VAL A 3 5.03 -8.36 13.17
C VAL A 3 6.11 -8.45 14.24
N ARG A 4 5.70 -8.50 15.50
CA ARG A 4 6.54 -8.75 16.67
C ARG A 4 6.18 -10.10 17.28
N VAL A 5 7.17 -10.91 17.65
CA VAL A 5 6.95 -12.21 18.30
C VAL A 5 6.49 -12.02 19.75
N LEU A 6 5.46 -12.78 20.14
CA LEU A 6 4.93 -12.83 21.51
C LEU A 6 5.26 -14.14 22.24
N ASP A 7 5.73 -15.16 21.52
CA ASP A 7 6.22 -16.39 22.13
C ASP A 7 7.66 -16.21 22.64
N GLU A 8 8.04 -16.97 23.67
CA GLU A 8 9.41 -16.93 24.22
C GLU A 8 10.45 -17.31 23.18
N ARG A 9 10.10 -18.29 22.33
CA ARG A 9 10.96 -18.83 21.29
C ARG A 9 10.14 -19.38 20.13
N ALA A 10 10.59 -19.13 18.92
CA ALA A 10 10.11 -19.78 17.70
C ALA A 10 11.26 -20.03 16.72
N ASP A 11 11.37 -21.25 16.22
CA ASP A 11 12.41 -21.58 15.24
C ASP A 11 11.97 -21.22 13.81
N VAL A 12 12.92 -20.73 13.02
CA VAL A 12 12.75 -20.40 11.60
C VAL A 12 13.43 -21.48 10.76
N TYR A 13 12.65 -22.14 9.92
CA TYR A 13 13.06 -23.29 9.13
C TYR A 13 13.40 -22.87 7.70
N GLN A 14 14.35 -23.54 7.06
CA GLN A 14 14.70 -23.27 5.66
C GLN A 14 13.54 -23.59 4.70
N GLN A 15 12.74 -24.60 5.04
CA GLN A 15 11.59 -25.05 4.26
C GLN A 15 10.37 -25.23 5.16
N SER A 16 9.19 -25.38 4.55
CA SER A 16 7.92 -25.63 5.26
C SER A 16 7.82 -27.07 5.81
N ASN A 17 8.85 -27.54 6.51
CA ASN A 17 8.93 -28.87 7.12
C ASN A 17 9.81 -28.82 8.39
N LYS A 18 9.37 -29.50 9.46
CA LYS A 18 10.10 -29.59 10.74
C LYS A 18 11.42 -30.35 10.64
N GLU A 19 11.58 -31.19 9.62
CA GLU A 19 12.83 -31.92 9.36
C GLU A 19 13.88 -31.05 8.64
N SER A 20 13.50 -29.86 8.17
CA SER A 20 14.44 -28.97 7.50
C SER A 20 15.33 -28.24 8.50
N ASN A 21 16.49 -27.78 8.04
CA ASN A 21 17.44 -27.07 8.88
C ASN A 21 16.83 -25.78 9.43
N VAL A 22 17.07 -25.53 10.71
CA VAL A 22 16.76 -24.24 11.35
C VAL A 22 17.79 -23.21 10.87
N VAL A 23 17.30 -22.16 10.22
CA VAL A 23 18.11 -21.05 9.69
C VAL A 23 18.19 -19.88 10.67
N GLY A 24 17.33 -19.85 11.68
CA GLY A 24 17.36 -18.85 12.73
C GLY A 24 16.37 -19.15 13.85
N GLU A 25 16.46 -18.37 14.91
CA GLU A 25 15.58 -18.45 16.08
C GLU A 25 15.04 -17.04 16.34
N LEU A 26 13.73 -16.93 16.50
CA LEU A 26 13.04 -15.72 16.92
C LEU A 26 12.72 -15.81 18.41
N ARG A 27 12.92 -14.71 19.12
CA ARG A 27 12.64 -14.57 20.54
C ARG A 27 11.56 -13.54 20.80
N LEU A 28 11.04 -13.55 22.02
CA LEU A 28 10.07 -12.57 22.49
C LEU A 28 10.55 -11.14 22.18
N GLY A 29 9.71 -10.38 21.47
CA GLY A 29 10.00 -8.99 21.10
C GLY A 29 10.69 -8.81 19.75
N ASP A 30 11.17 -9.89 19.11
CA ASP A 30 11.81 -9.80 17.80
C ASP A 30 10.80 -9.37 16.73
N GLU A 31 11.25 -8.47 15.84
CA GLU A 31 10.46 -7.98 14.73
C GLU A 31 10.85 -8.69 13.43
N PHE A 32 9.86 -9.17 12.69
CA PHE A 32 10.08 -9.85 11.41
C PHE A 32 8.90 -9.64 10.45
N THR A 33 9.05 -10.03 9.19
CA THR A 33 8.02 -9.86 8.17
C THR A 33 7.40 -11.20 7.80
N LEU A 34 6.08 -11.30 7.94
CA LEU A 34 5.30 -12.42 7.42
C LEU A 34 4.95 -12.23 5.94
N GLY A 35 5.04 -13.33 5.21
CA GLY A 35 4.71 -13.48 3.80
C GLY A 35 3.57 -14.46 3.58
N LYS A 36 3.72 -15.32 2.58
CA LYS A 36 2.67 -16.26 2.13
C LYS A 36 2.52 -17.42 3.12
N VAL A 37 1.27 -17.80 3.39
CA VAL A 37 0.93 -19.05 4.10
C VAL A 37 0.97 -20.24 3.14
N VAL A 38 1.62 -21.32 3.54
CA VAL A 38 1.81 -22.57 2.80
C VAL A 38 1.36 -23.72 3.69
N LYS A 39 0.65 -24.70 3.13
CA LYS A 39 0.25 -25.92 3.84
C LYS A 39 1.16 -27.07 3.42
N TYR A 40 1.71 -27.79 4.40
CA TYR A 40 2.53 -28.98 4.16
C TYR A 40 2.28 -30.03 5.23
N LYS A 41 1.96 -31.27 4.81
CA LYS A 41 1.61 -32.39 5.71
C LYS A 41 0.57 -32.02 6.79
N GLY A 42 -0.42 -31.20 6.44
CA GLY A 42 -1.48 -30.76 7.35
C GLY A 42 -1.11 -29.63 8.30
N ALA A 43 0.16 -29.21 8.36
CA ALA A 43 0.61 -28.05 9.12
C ALA A 43 0.60 -26.78 8.25
N GLU A 44 0.23 -25.66 8.86
CA GLU A 44 0.35 -24.33 8.26
C GLU A 44 1.72 -23.74 8.55
N TRP A 45 2.35 -23.20 7.52
CA TRP A 45 3.65 -22.57 7.55
C TRP A 45 3.54 -21.19 6.97
N VAL A 46 4.24 -20.23 7.55
CA VAL A 46 4.23 -18.84 7.08
C VAL A 46 5.63 -18.48 6.66
N ALA A 47 5.80 -18.07 5.40
CA ALA A 47 7.07 -17.53 4.94
C ALA A 47 7.44 -16.31 5.80
N SER A 48 8.66 -16.28 6.30
CA SER A 48 9.17 -15.23 7.17
C SER A 48 10.45 -14.63 6.60
N THR A 49 10.63 -13.34 6.82
CA THR A 49 11.89 -12.63 6.56
C THR A 49 12.31 -11.94 7.86
N MET A 50 13.44 -12.36 8.41
CA MET A 50 14.04 -11.80 9.63
C MET A 50 14.65 -10.42 9.37
N SER A 51 15.03 -9.72 10.43
CA SER A 51 15.58 -8.35 10.38
C SER A 51 16.93 -8.26 9.65
N ASP A 52 17.71 -9.34 9.65
CA ASP A 52 18.96 -9.52 8.90
C ASP A 52 18.74 -9.81 7.40
N GLY A 53 17.48 -9.95 6.97
CA GLY A 53 17.10 -10.30 5.60
C GLY A 53 17.04 -11.80 5.32
N THR A 54 17.39 -12.65 6.28
CA THR A 54 17.31 -14.11 6.16
C THR A 54 15.86 -14.53 5.99
N ARG A 55 15.61 -15.40 5.01
CA ARG A 55 14.28 -15.90 4.67
C ARG A 55 14.12 -17.34 5.13
N GLY A 56 12.94 -17.66 5.64
CA GLY A 56 12.59 -19.01 6.03
C GLY A 56 11.09 -19.18 6.20
N TYR A 57 10.71 -20.16 7.01
CA TYR A 57 9.33 -20.49 7.34
C TYR A 57 9.19 -20.67 8.84
N VAL A 58 8.15 -20.08 9.41
CA VAL A 58 7.72 -20.31 10.79
C VAL A 58 6.44 -21.13 10.78
N LEU A 59 6.17 -21.84 11.87
CA LEU A 59 4.89 -22.52 12.06
C LEU A 59 3.76 -21.47 12.19
N GLY A 60 2.58 -21.79 11.67
CA GLY A 60 1.43 -20.88 11.65
C GLY A 60 0.75 -20.67 13.01
N ASP A 61 1.13 -21.43 14.04
CA ASP A 61 0.61 -21.33 15.41
C ASP A 61 1.38 -20.34 16.29
N ILE A 62 2.45 -19.72 15.77
CA ILE A 62 3.23 -18.69 16.48
C ILE A 62 2.35 -17.48 16.85
N LYS A 63 2.43 -17.06 18.11
CA LYS A 63 1.77 -15.85 18.59
C LYS A 63 2.58 -14.62 18.18
N VAL A 64 1.94 -13.74 17.43
CA VAL A 64 2.55 -12.51 16.93
C VAL A 64 1.62 -11.32 17.10
N TYR A 65 2.21 -10.14 17.26
CA TYR A 65 1.50 -8.87 17.21
C TYR A 65 1.77 -8.14 15.90
N CYS A 66 0.71 -7.63 15.29
CA CYS A 66 0.78 -6.90 14.03
C CYS A 66 1.26 -5.47 14.24
N ILE A 67 2.52 -5.20 13.86
CA ILE A 67 3.09 -3.85 13.91
C ILE A 67 2.44 -2.99 12.82
N ARG A 68 1.86 -1.86 13.22
CA ARG A 68 1.19 -0.94 12.29
C ARG A 68 1.38 0.50 12.69
N GLU A 69 1.47 1.37 11.70
CA GLU A 69 1.51 2.81 11.90
C GLU A 69 0.10 3.38 12.00
N VAL A 70 -0.07 4.34 12.89
CA VAL A 70 -1.36 4.98 13.20
C VAL A 70 -1.18 6.48 13.42
N ILE A 71 -2.25 7.24 13.21
CA ILE A 71 -2.35 8.67 13.54
C ILE A 71 -3.26 8.85 14.74
N LEU A 72 -2.84 9.69 15.69
CA LEU A 72 -3.66 10.06 16.83
C LEU A 72 -4.86 10.93 16.40
N CYS A 73 -6.08 10.54 16.78
CA CYS A 73 -7.30 11.26 16.40
C CYS A 73 -7.85 12.18 17.50
N GLN A 74 -7.50 11.92 18.77
CA GLN A 74 -7.89 12.75 19.90
C GLN A 74 -6.97 13.95 20.09
N LYS A 75 -7.46 14.99 20.79
CA LYS A 75 -6.75 16.27 20.96
C LYS A 75 -5.35 16.07 21.54
N ASN A 76 -5.27 15.33 22.65
CA ASN A 76 -4.04 14.98 23.34
C ASN A 76 -4.10 13.52 23.82
N ALA A 77 -2.97 12.83 23.87
CA ALA A 77 -2.83 11.53 24.50
C ALA A 77 -1.52 11.45 25.28
N ASN A 78 -1.56 10.93 26.50
CA ASN A 78 -0.35 10.75 27.30
C ASN A 78 0.30 9.42 26.97
N VAL A 79 1.62 9.45 26.79
CA VAL A 79 2.48 8.27 26.67
C VAL A 79 3.15 8.07 28.01
N TYR A 80 2.91 6.92 28.61
CA TYR A 80 3.38 6.53 29.93
C TYR A 80 4.68 5.73 29.83
N GLN A 81 5.49 5.78 30.89
CA GLN A 81 6.72 4.99 30.98
C GLN A 81 6.45 3.50 31.18
N ASN A 82 5.40 3.14 31.92
CA ASN A 82 4.95 1.77 32.16
C ASN A 82 3.45 1.63 31.81
N PRO A 83 2.91 0.40 31.66
CA PRO A 83 1.50 0.14 31.36
C PRO A 83 0.61 0.34 32.61
N ASP A 84 0.66 1.55 33.17
CA ASP A 84 -0.09 1.96 34.36
C ASP A 84 -0.51 3.43 34.25
N SER A 85 -1.76 3.73 34.58
CA SER A 85 -2.31 5.08 34.60
C SER A 85 -1.62 6.01 35.60
N ASN A 86 -1.04 5.44 36.66
CA ASN A 86 -0.28 6.17 37.68
C ASN A 86 1.22 6.29 37.33
N SER A 87 1.66 5.68 36.24
CA SER A 87 3.04 5.80 35.79
C SER A 87 3.36 7.25 35.41
N LYS A 88 4.64 7.61 35.51
CA LYS A 88 5.14 8.87 34.98
C LYS A 88 4.80 8.99 33.49
N VAL A 89 4.22 10.12 33.11
CA VAL A 89 4.01 10.50 31.71
C VAL A 89 5.36 10.90 31.12
N LYS A 90 5.81 10.20 30.08
CA LYS A 90 7.03 10.54 29.33
C LYS A 90 6.79 11.78 28.46
N MET A 91 5.69 11.77 27.73
CA MET A 91 5.31 12.84 26.80
C MET A 91 3.81 12.84 26.54
N THR A 92 3.33 13.94 25.95
CA THR A 92 1.94 14.08 25.52
C THR A 92 1.92 14.30 24.01
N LEU A 93 1.30 13.36 23.31
CA LEU A 93 1.09 13.39 21.87
C LEU A 93 -0.09 14.30 21.51
N LYS A 94 0.01 15.03 20.42
CA LYS A 94 -1.09 15.85 19.88
C LYS A 94 -1.80 15.16 18.72
N LYS A 95 -3.04 15.59 18.48
CA LYS A 95 -3.82 15.13 17.32
C LYS A 95 -3.01 15.27 16.03
N GLY A 96 -2.98 14.21 15.23
CA GLY A 96 -2.28 14.19 13.95
C GLY A 96 -0.89 13.56 14.01
N GLU A 97 -0.31 13.37 15.19
CA GLU A 97 1.00 12.72 15.34
C GLU A 97 0.94 11.24 14.96
N LYS A 98 2.00 10.76 14.30
CA LYS A 98 2.14 9.37 13.87
C LYS A 98 2.85 8.55 14.94
N LEU A 99 2.35 7.34 15.13
CA LEU A 99 2.83 6.40 16.13
C LEU A 99 2.89 5.02 15.48
N THR A 100 3.82 4.19 15.92
CA THR A 100 3.85 2.77 15.58
C THR A 100 3.35 1.95 16.76
N LEU A 101 2.30 1.16 16.57
CA LEU A 101 1.82 0.23 17.59
C LEU A 101 2.66 -1.04 17.54
N LEU A 102 3.27 -1.40 18.66
CA LEU A 102 4.25 -2.49 18.75
C LEU A 102 3.72 -3.73 19.47
N ASN A 103 2.89 -3.55 20.49
CA ASN A 103 2.37 -4.65 21.29
C ASN A 103 1.07 -4.26 22.01
N LEU A 104 0.25 -5.25 22.39
CA LEU A 104 -0.90 -5.10 23.27
C LEU A 104 -0.63 -5.87 24.57
N ILE A 105 -0.71 -5.17 25.71
CA ILE A 105 -0.39 -5.68 27.03
C ILE A 105 -1.63 -5.50 27.90
N ASN A 106 -2.10 -6.58 28.50
CA ASN A 106 -3.10 -6.49 29.56
C ASN A 106 -2.38 -6.45 30.91
N GLN A 107 -2.58 -5.37 31.67
CA GLN A 107 -2.03 -5.24 33.01
C GLN A 107 -3.09 -4.66 33.96
N ASN A 108 -3.29 -5.32 35.10
CA ASN A 108 -4.25 -4.91 36.13
C ASN A 108 -5.68 -4.72 35.59
N GLY A 109 -6.09 -5.54 34.62
CA GLY A 109 -7.43 -5.46 34.01
C GLY A 109 -7.62 -4.30 33.03
N SER A 110 -6.56 -3.54 32.72
CA SER A 110 -6.56 -2.50 31.69
C SER A 110 -5.69 -2.93 30.50
N ASP A 111 -6.17 -2.63 29.30
CA ASP A 111 -5.43 -2.88 28.07
C ASP A 111 -4.56 -1.67 27.71
N TRP A 112 -3.28 -1.95 27.49
CA TRP A 112 -2.25 -0.99 27.15
C TRP A 112 -1.62 -1.35 25.82
N VAL A 113 -1.25 -0.34 25.05
CA VAL A 113 -0.58 -0.52 23.77
C VAL A 113 0.82 0.06 23.89
N GLU A 114 1.83 -0.77 23.68
CA GLU A 114 3.20 -0.31 23.52
C GLU A 114 3.32 0.40 22.17
N VAL A 115 3.85 1.62 22.20
CA VAL A 115 3.99 2.47 21.02
C VAL A 115 5.40 3.01 20.89
N ARG A 116 5.83 3.21 19.64
CA ARG A 116 7.04 3.91 19.27
C ARG A 116 6.67 5.20 18.53
N THR A 117 7.16 6.34 19.00
CA THR A 117 6.94 7.63 18.35
C THR A 117 7.85 7.79 17.13
N GLU A 118 7.63 8.83 16.31
CA GLU A 118 8.52 9.15 15.19
C GLU A 118 9.97 9.43 15.64
N GLU A 119 10.14 9.93 16.87
CA GLU A 119 11.45 10.19 17.48
C GLU A 119 12.15 8.89 17.94
N GLY A 120 11.49 7.74 17.82
CA GLY A 120 12.01 6.44 18.23
C GLY A 120 11.78 6.10 19.71
N GLU A 121 11.16 7.01 20.47
CA GLU A 121 10.86 6.81 21.88
C GLU A 121 9.75 5.77 22.07
N VAL A 122 10.00 4.81 22.96
CA VAL A 122 9.04 3.74 23.30
C VAL A 122 8.33 4.07 24.61
N GLY A 123 7.01 3.88 24.62
CA GLY A 123 6.18 4.01 25.82
C GLY A 123 4.82 3.34 25.65
N PHE A 124 3.90 3.63 26.57
CA PHE A 124 2.60 2.95 26.65
C PHE A 124 1.46 3.95 26.56
N ILE A 125 0.42 3.62 25.80
CA ILE A 125 -0.84 4.37 25.76
C ILE A 125 -2.00 3.45 26.12
N SER A 126 -3.08 3.99 26.66
CA SER A 126 -4.31 3.21 26.89
C SER A 126 -4.89 2.73 25.56
N ALA A 127 -5.38 1.48 25.51
CA ALA A 127 -6.03 0.92 24.32
C ALA A 127 -7.32 1.66 23.92
N GLU A 128 -7.92 2.43 24.83
CA GLU A 128 -9.07 3.29 24.55
C GLU A 128 -8.71 4.53 23.70
N THR A 129 -7.41 4.79 23.51
CA THR A 129 -6.91 5.91 22.71
C THR A 129 -7.38 5.82 21.27
N ARG A 130 -8.06 6.86 20.79
CA ARG A 130 -8.57 6.89 19.41
C ARG A 130 -7.44 7.12 18.42
N VAL A 131 -7.12 6.06 17.68
CA VAL A 131 -6.12 6.07 16.61
C VAL A 131 -6.73 5.68 15.26
N LYS A 132 -6.13 6.15 14.18
CA LYS A 132 -6.50 5.80 12.80
C LYS A 132 -5.32 5.12 12.13
N ASN A 133 -5.51 3.90 11.63
CA ASN A 133 -4.47 3.20 10.90
C ASN A 133 -4.01 4.02 9.68
N ILE A 134 -2.71 4.26 9.60
CA ILE A 134 -2.04 4.67 8.37
C ILE A 134 -1.89 3.39 7.58
N ALA A 135 -2.91 3.03 6.81
CA ALA A 135 -2.72 2.03 5.77
C ALA A 135 -1.58 2.54 4.88
N SER A 136 -0.48 1.79 4.86
CA SER A 136 0.75 2.05 4.10
C SER A 136 0.46 2.79 2.79
N ASP A 137 0.72 4.10 2.74
CA ASP A 137 0.52 5.02 1.61
C ASP A 137 -0.25 4.44 0.41
N GLU A 138 -1.49 4.05 0.62
CA GLU A 138 -2.38 3.66 -0.46
C GLU A 138 -2.86 4.94 -1.12
N LEU A 139 -2.42 5.19 -2.36
CA LEU A 139 -2.73 6.41 -3.09
C LEU A 139 -4.25 6.66 -3.17
N PHE A 140 -5.03 5.58 -3.20
CA PHE A 140 -6.47 5.57 -3.02
C PHE A 140 -6.92 4.19 -2.51
N LYS A 141 -8.10 4.14 -1.88
CA LYS A 141 -8.67 2.91 -1.32
C LYS A 141 -9.10 1.96 -2.44
N GLU A 142 -9.06 0.64 -2.20
CA GLU A 142 -9.50 -0.36 -3.19
C GLU A 142 -10.93 -0.09 -3.71
N LYS A 143 -11.83 0.36 -2.83
CA LYS A 143 -13.21 0.71 -3.22
C LYS A 143 -13.31 1.87 -4.23
N ASP A 144 -12.33 2.76 -4.24
CA ASP A 144 -12.27 3.93 -5.13
C ASP A 144 -11.55 3.60 -6.46
N TYR A 145 -10.93 2.41 -6.58
CA TYR A 145 -10.18 2.00 -7.78
C TYR A 145 -11.05 1.98 -9.05
N LYS A 146 -12.29 1.48 -8.96
CA LYS A 146 -13.18 1.45 -10.13
C LYS A 146 -13.49 2.86 -10.63
N ALA A 147 -13.79 3.79 -9.73
CA ALA A 147 -14.06 5.18 -10.07
C ALA A 147 -12.82 5.88 -10.65
N PHE A 148 -11.64 5.57 -10.09
CA PHE A 148 -10.35 6.02 -10.63
C PHE A 148 -10.14 5.54 -12.07
N MET A 149 -10.31 4.23 -12.35
CA MET A 149 -10.14 3.68 -13.70
C MET A 149 -11.10 4.31 -14.70
N THR A 150 -12.37 4.48 -14.32
CA THR A 150 -13.37 5.14 -15.16
C THR A 150 -12.97 6.59 -15.44
N GLY A 151 -12.46 7.32 -14.45
CA GLY A 151 -11.91 8.66 -14.64
C GLY A 151 -10.74 8.69 -15.62
N VAL A 152 -9.79 7.76 -15.49
CA VAL A 152 -8.65 7.66 -16.41
C VAL A 152 -9.08 7.35 -17.84
N LEU A 153 -10.03 6.43 -18.05
CA LEU A 153 -10.49 6.04 -19.39
C LEU A 153 -11.39 7.10 -20.05
N ILE A 154 -12.32 7.67 -19.29
CA ILE A 154 -13.28 8.63 -19.84
C ILE A 154 -12.65 10.02 -19.88
N ILE A 155 -12.21 10.56 -18.74
CA ILE A 155 -11.68 11.92 -18.67
C ILE A 155 -10.28 11.96 -19.29
N GLY A 156 -9.40 11.01 -18.96
CA GLY A 156 -8.06 10.96 -19.57
C GLY A 156 -8.10 10.53 -21.03
N GLY A 157 -8.80 9.43 -21.32
CA GLY A 157 -8.82 8.78 -22.61
C GLY A 157 -9.62 9.52 -23.69
N LEU A 158 -10.82 10.02 -23.38
CA LEU A 158 -11.66 10.69 -24.39
C LEU A 158 -11.42 12.20 -24.46
N ILE A 159 -10.99 12.82 -23.36
CA ILE A 159 -10.97 14.29 -23.25
C ILE A 159 -9.55 14.80 -23.10
N GLY A 160 -8.85 14.42 -22.04
CA GLY A 160 -7.58 15.01 -21.62
C GLY A 160 -6.47 14.85 -22.66
N ILE A 161 -6.13 13.61 -23.01
CA ILE A 161 -5.04 13.33 -23.96
C ILE A 161 -5.40 13.87 -25.36
N PRO A 162 -6.59 13.60 -25.94
CA PRO A 162 -6.90 14.13 -27.27
C PRO A 162 -6.95 15.66 -27.34
N LEU A 163 -7.35 16.37 -26.29
CA LEU A 163 -7.34 17.83 -26.28
C LEU A 163 -5.93 18.40 -26.17
N ILE A 164 -5.09 17.88 -25.27
CA ILE A 164 -3.72 18.37 -25.08
C ILE A 164 -2.91 18.17 -26.36
N TYR A 165 -3.01 17.00 -26.98
CA TYR A 165 -2.26 16.70 -28.20
C TYR A 165 -2.95 17.19 -29.47
N GLY A 166 -4.28 17.32 -29.48
CA GLY A 166 -5.00 17.90 -30.61
C GLY A 166 -4.72 19.39 -30.76
N VAL A 167 -4.69 20.13 -29.64
CA VAL A 167 -4.40 21.57 -29.64
C VAL A 167 -2.90 21.84 -29.71
N GLY A 168 -2.06 21.02 -29.05
CA GLY A 168 -0.62 21.25 -28.98
C GLY A 168 0.23 20.59 -30.08
N GLY A 169 -0.27 19.55 -30.74
CA GLY A 169 0.51 18.70 -31.67
C GLY A 169 0.01 18.71 -33.12
N GLY A 170 -1.08 19.42 -33.44
CA GLY A 170 -1.61 19.51 -34.80
C GLY A 170 -2.23 18.22 -35.33
N ILE A 171 -2.50 17.24 -34.47
CA ILE A 171 -3.15 15.98 -34.82
C ILE A 171 -4.67 16.15 -34.64
N SER A 172 -5.48 15.58 -35.53
CA SER A 172 -6.93 15.65 -35.34
C SER A 172 -7.37 14.84 -34.11
N TYR A 173 -8.44 15.30 -33.44
CA TYR A 173 -8.99 14.63 -32.26
C TYR A 173 -9.19 13.13 -32.49
N PHE A 174 -9.82 12.75 -33.60
CA PHE A 174 -10.12 11.36 -33.92
C PHE A 174 -8.88 10.51 -34.22
N GLU A 175 -7.80 11.11 -34.72
CA GLU A 175 -6.53 10.40 -34.94
C GLU A 175 -5.75 10.17 -33.64
N SER A 176 -5.88 11.07 -32.67
CA SER A 176 -5.23 10.91 -31.36
C SER A 176 -5.98 9.95 -30.41
N LEU A 177 -7.27 9.70 -30.66
CA LEU A 177 -8.14 8.93 -29.78
C LEU A 177 -7.70 7.47 -29.58
N PRO A 178 -7.33 6.69 -30.62
CA PRO A 178 -6.81 5.33 -30.42
C PRO A 178 -5.55 5.29 -29.54
N TRP A 179 -4.62 6.23 -29.75
CA TRP A 179 -3.36 6.33 -28.99
C TRP A 179 -3.59 6.75 -27.55
N SER A 180 -4.60 7.58 -27.32
CA SER A 180 -5.05 7.95 -25.99
C SER A 180 -5.54 6.74 -25.20
N PHE A 181 -6.40 5.90 -25.80
CA PHE A 181 -6.87 4.67 -25.16
C PHE A 181 -5.73 3.69 -24.88
N VAL A 182 -4.82 3.49 -25.84
CA VAL A 182 -3.64 2.63 -25.66
C VAL A 182 -2.79 3.12 -24.49
N SER A 183 -2.56 4.43 -24.40
CA SER A 183 -1.78 5.04 -23.31
C SER A 183 -2.47 4.84 -21.96
N CYS A 184 -3.78 5.10 -21.87
CA CYS A 184 -4.55 4.87 -20.64
C CYS A 184 -4.51 3.39 -20.21
N ILE A 185 -4.63 2.45 -21.15
CA ILE A 185 -4.57 1.01 -20.87
C ILE A 185 -3.19 0.62 -20.31
N VAL A 186 -2.11 1.14 -20.91
CA VAL A 186 -0.74 0.89 -20.42
C VAL A 186 -0.57 1.37 -18.98
N PHE A 187 -1.05 2.58 -18.67
CA PHE A 187 -1.03 3.09 -17.31
C PHE A 187 -1.86 2.23 -16.36
N LEU A 188 -3.07 1.83 -16.75
CA LEU A 188 -3.93 0.98 -15.91
C LEU A 188 -3.33 -0.41 -15.66
N ILE A 189 -2.60 -0.99 -16.62
CA ILE A 189 -1.85 -2.24 -16.45
C ILE A 189 -0.68 -2.06 -15.47
N ALA A 190 -0.04 -0.90 -15.50
CA ALA A 190 1.05 -0.56 -14.59
C ALA A 190 0.56 -0.41 -13.14
N PHE A 191 -0.66 0.11 -12.92
CA PHE A 191 -1.22 0.30 -11.58
C PHE A 191 -1.80 -0.98 -10.96
N ARG A 192 -1.51 -1.19 -9.68
CA ARG A 192 -2.23 -2.15 -8.83
C ARG A 192 -3.49 -1.52 -8.25
N ARG A 193 -4.39 -2.36 -7.72
CA ARG A 193 -5.64 -1.92 -7.08
C ARG A 193 -5.45 -1.00 -5.86
N ASN A 194 -4.26 -1.03 -5.25
CA ASN A 194 -3.88 -0.17 -4.13
C ASN A 194 -3.15 1.13 -4.55
N GLY A 195 -3.12 1.45 -5.85
CA GLY A 195 -2.49 2.67 -6.38
C GLY A 195 -0.97 2.60 -6.51
N THR A 196 -0.33 1.49 -6.16
CA THR A 196 1.12 1.29 -6.36
C THR A 196 1.45 0.85 -7.78
N ILE A 197 2.61 1.24 -8.29
CA ILE A 197 3.08 0.85 -9.63
C ILE A 197 3.78 -0.51 -9.56
N SER A 198 3.30 -1.46 -10.37
CA SER A 198 3.93 -2.77 -10.53
C SER A 198 4.90 -2.74 -11.70
N TRP A 199 6.18 -2.44 -11.44
CA TRP A 199 7.21 -2.35 -12.49
C TRP A 199 7.30 -3.58 -13.39
N GLY A 200 7.12 -4.79 -12.84
CA GLY A 200 7.08 -6.04 -13.64
C GLY A 200 5.91 -6.14 -14.63
N ARG A 201 4.86 -5.32 -14.50
CA ARG A 201 3.76 -5.19 -15.47
C ARG A 201 3.93 -3.94 -16.34
N ALA A 202 4.41 -2.86 -15.74
CA ALA A 202 4.60 -1.58 -16.40
C ALA A 202 5.63 -1.67 -17.53
N VAL A 203 6.79 -2.26 -17.28
CA VAL A 203 7.89 -2.32 -18.26
C VAL A 203 7.47 -3.08 -19.53
N PRO A 204 6.90 -4.30 -19.47
CA PRO A 204 6.42 -4.99 -20.67
C PRO A 204 5.32 -4.22 -21.42
N ALA A 205 4.40 -3.58 -20.70
CA ALA A 205 3.31 -2.82 -21.30
C ALA A 205 3.82 -1.59 -22.06
N ILE A 206 4.79 -0.86 -21.49
CA ILE A 206 5.43 0.29 -22.13
C ILE A 206 6.19 -0.16 -23.39
N ILE A 207 6.98 -1.23 -23.30
CA ILE A 207 7.72 -1.77 -24.46
C ILE A 207 6.76 -2.16 -25.59
N CYS A 208 5.67 -2.85 -25.26
CA CYS A 208 4.64 -3.24 -26.24
C CYS A 208 4.01 -2.01 -26.92
N ALA A 209 3.65 -0.98 -26.14
CA ALA A 209 3.08 0.25 -26.68
C ALA A 209 4.08 1.01 -27.58
N MET A 210 5.36 1.05 -27.22
CA MET A 210 6.41 1.64 -28.06
C MET A 210 6.57 0.87 -29.38
N PHE A 211 6.49 -0.46 -29.35
CA PHE A 211 6.59 -1.29 -30.56
C PHE A 211 5.38 -1.10 -31.49
N LEU A 212 4.17 -1.04 -30.92
CA LEU A 212 2.93 -0.74 -31.65
C LEU A 212 2.96 0.65 -32.28
N ALA A 213 3.44 1.65 -31.53
CA ALA A 213 3.60 3.01 -32.06
C ALA A 213 4.58 3.02 -33.25
N LYS A 214 5.75 2.40 -33.09
CA LYS A 214 6.77 2.32 -34.15
C LYS A 214 6.23 1.65 -35.42
N THR A 215 5.63 0.47 -35.29
CA THR A 215 5.09 -0.29 -36.43
C THR A 215 3.94 0.45 -37.13
N TYR A 216 3.12 1.18 -36.39
CA TYR A 216 2.10 2.03 -36.98
C TYR A 216 2.68 3.20 -37.78
N ASN A 217 3.70 3.87 -37.23
CA ASN A 217 4.37 4.98 -37.93
C ASN A 217 5.00 4.49 -39.24
N GLU A 218 5.68 3.34 -39.21
CA GLU A 218 6.30 2.72 -40.40
C GLU A 218 5.27 2.31 -41.46
N SER A 219 4.08 1.84 -41.07
CA SER A 219 3.05 1.36 -42.01
C SER A 219 2.15 2.46 -42.56
N SER A 220 1.84 3.49 -41.78
CA SER A 220 0.89 4.54 -42.15
C SER A 220 1.55 5.86 -42.59
N GLY A 221 2.84 6.04 -42.29
CA GLY A 221 3.54 7.32 -42.46
C GLY A 221 3.01 8.44 -41.56
N ARG A 222 2.12 8.11 -40.62
CA ARG A 222 1.48 9.07 -39.70
C ARG A 222 2.19 9.06 -38.35
N PRO A 223 2.31 10.22 -37.68
CA PRO A 223 2.92 10.28 -36.36
C PRO A 223 2.11 9.43 -35.37
N SER A 224 2.79 8.48 -34.71
CA SER A 224 2.27 7.74 -33.56
C SER A 224 2.75 8.38 -32.27
N PHE A 225 1.91 8.41 -31.24
CA PHE A 225 2.31 8.93 -29.93
C PHE A 225 2.08 7.90 -28.83
N ALA A 226 3.09 7.73 -27.98
CA ALA A 226 2.97 7.07 -26.70
C ALA A 226 3.14 8.13 -25.61
N ALA A 227 2.09 8.36 -24.80
CA ALA A 227 2.11 9.32 -23.69
C ALA A 227 2.94 8.81 -22.52
N GLY A 228 4.25 8.57 -22.73
CA GLY A 228 5.14 7.91 -21.79
C GLY A 228 5.90 8.84 -20.83
N GLY A 229 5.58 10.13 -20.80
CA GLY A 229 6.32 11.13 -20.00
C GLY A 229 5.69 11.45 -18.64
N PHE A 230 6.45 12.19 -17.81
CA PHE A 230 6.00 12.70 -16.50
C PHE A 230 4.65 13.43 -16.56
N PHE A 231 4.40 14.20 -17.62
CA PHE A 231 3.11 14.88 -17.85
C PHE A 231 1.94 13.90 -18.09
N GLY A 232 2.16 12.77 -18.76
CA GLY A 232 1.14 11.74 -18.94
C GLY A 232 0.74 11.10 -17.61
N ILE A 233 1.72 10.86 -16.74
CA ILE A 233 1.48 10.35 -15.38
C ILE A 233 0.65 11.35 -14.55
N LEU A 234 1.02 12.63 -14.55
CA LEU A 234 0.28 13.67 -13.85
C LEU A 234 -1.17 13.80 -14.37
N LEU A 235 -1.35 13.75 -15.69
CA LEU A 235 -2.67 13.78 -16.31
C LEU A 235 -3.52 12.60 -15.87
N VAL A 236 -2.97 11.39 -15.89
CA VAL A 236 -3.67 10.17 -15.45
C VAL A 236 -4.10 10.29 -13.99
N PHE A 237 -3.24 10.81 -13.12
CA PHE A 237 -3.62 11.06 -11.72
C PHE A 237 -4.73 12.09 -11.60
N ALA A 238 -4.61 13.25 -12.26
CA ALA A 238 -5.64 14.28 -12.23
C ALA A 238 -7.00 13.74 -12.71
N CYS A 239 -7.01 13.01 -13.83
CA CYS A 239 -8.23 12.41 -14.40
C CYS A 239 -8.82 11.33 -13.50
N GLY A 240 -7.97 10.48 -12.91
CA GLY A 240 -8.41 9.44 -12.00
C GLY A 240 -9.01 9.99 -10.71
N TYR A 241 -8.41 11.02 -10.10
CA TYR A 241 -8.98 11.68 -8.93
C TYR A 241 -10.27 12.44 -9.26
N ALA A 242 -10.37 13.06 -10.43
CA ALA A 242 -11.63 13.65 -10.91
C ALA A 242 -12.73 12.59 -11.01
N GLY A 243 -12.42 11.38 -11.51
CA GLY A 243 -13.35 10.25 -11.54
C GLY A 243 -13.85 9.82 -10.16
N ILE A 244 -12.97 9.75 -9.16
CA ILE A 244 -13.36 9.48 -7.76
C ILE A 244 -14.30 10.59 -7.24
N GLY A 245 -14.02 11.85 -7.55
CA GLY A 245 -14.86 12.99 -7.16
C GLY A 245 -16.28 12.88 -7.73
N VAL A 246 -16.39 12.60 -9.02
CA VAL A 246 -17.68 12.44 -9.72
C VAL A 246 -18.48 11.26 -9.15
N ASP A 247 -17.86 10.11 -8.92
CA ASP A 247 -18.54 8.94 -8.33
C ASP A 247 -19.10 9.24 -6.93
N ARG A 248 -18.36 9.99 -6.11
CA ARG A 248 -18.82 10.40 -4.78
C ARG A 248 -19.99 11.37 -4.84
N LEU A 249 -20.02 12.28 -5.82
CA LEU A 249 -21.14 13.20 -6.03
C LEU A 249 -22.40 12.45 -6.48
N LEU A 250 -22.27 11.53 -7.46
CA LEU A 250 -23.38 10.73 -7.97
C LEU A 250 -24.01 9.83 -6.89
N LYS A 251 -23.20 9.29 -5.98
CA LYS A 251 -23.71 8.53 -4.83
C LYS A 251 -24.51 9.40 -3.86
N LYS A 252 -24.01 10.60 -3.54
CA LYS A 252 -24.74 11.54 -2.67
C LYS A 252 -26.10 11.93 -3.23
N THR A 253 -26.23 12.09 -4.55
CA THR A 253 -27.52 12.44 -5.19
C THR A 253 -28.50 11.28 -5.25
N LYS A 254 -28.04 10.03 -5.08
CA LYS A 254 -28.90 8.83 -5.11
C LYS A 254 -29.48 8.50 -3.73
N ASP A 255 -28.86 9.02 -2.68
CA ASP A 255 -29.29 8.86 -1.29
C ASP A 255 -30.21 10.00 -0.81
N GLN A 256 -30.55 10.96 -1.70
CA GLN A 256 -31.57 12.00 -1.52
C GLN A 256 -32.85 11.62 -2.25
#